data_AF-A0A2H0ZDL5-F1
#
_entry.id   AF-A0A2H0ZDL5-F1
#
_cell.length_a   1.000
_cell.length_b   1.000
_cell.length_c   1.000
_cell.angle_alpha   90.00
_cell.angle_beta   90.00
_cell.angle_gamma   90.00
#
_symmetry.space_group_name_H-M   'P 1'
#
loop_
_entity.id
_entity.type
_entity.pdbx_description
1 polymer ?
#
loop_
_entity_poly.entity_id
_entity_poly.type
_entity_poly.pdbx_seq_one_letter_code
_entity_poly.pdbx_strand_id
1 'polypeptide(L)'
;MSCTGECKVPKNLTSSAQRAAATDDDDAIWASDDEIDTYADLHRAHVTQGYIDGITQAQEAGLQKGFDEGFPYGAALGCRVGRILAKLYGTPEFDEAKKELNVSSVLSKDHFDESLNQQRHSLVERWEAFIQ
;
A
#
# COMPACT_ATOMS: atom_id res chain seq x y z
N MET A 1 -17.22 8.22 -24.09
CA MET A 1 -16.11 9.18 -23.93
C MET A 1 -15.03 8.77 -24.91
N SER A 2 -14.89 9.50 -26.01
CA SER A 2 -13.92 9.22 -27.09
C SER A 2 -12.58 9.85 -26.75
N CYS A 3 -11.53 9.04 -26.61
CA CYS A 3 -10.18 9.52 -26.34
C CYS A 3 -9.61 10.21 -27.59
N THR A 4 -9.39 11.52 -27.52
CA THR A 4 -8.73 12.34 -28.53
C THR A 4 -7.25 12.51 -28.19
N GLY A 5 -6.51 11.40 -28.19
CA GLY A 5 -5.06 11.40 -27.93
C GLY A 5 -4.29 11.09 -29.20
N GLU A 6 -3.49 12.04 -29.70
CA GLU A 6 -2.58 11.83 -30.83
C GLU A 6 -1.44 10.88 -30.44
N CYS A 7 -1.57 9.59 -30.76
CA CYS A 7 -0.49 8.63 -30.60
C CYS A 7 0.55 8.80 -31.72
N LYS A 8 1.73 9.34 -31.38
CA LYS A 8 2.90 9.36 -32.27
C LYS A 8 3.51 7.95 -32.40
N VAL A 9 3.25 7.29 -33.52
CA VAL A 9 3.98 6.09 -33.93
C VAL A 9 5.45 6.44 -34.26
N PRO A 10 6.44 5.67 -33.77
CA PRO A 10 7.85 5.94 -34.04
C PRO A 10 8.21 5.65 -35.51
N LYS A 11 8.97 6.58 -36.11
CA LYS A 11 9.33 6.64 -37.54
C LYS A 11 10.30 5.54 -38.04
N ASN A 12 10.48 4.44 -37.33
CA ASN A 12 11.47 3.42 -37.69
C ASN A 12 11.00 2.48 -38.82
N LEU A 13 9.69 2.43 -39.14
CA LEU A 13 9.13 1.51 -40.14
C LEU A 13 9.18 2.02 -41.60
N THR A 14 10.15 2.86 -41.98
CA THR A 14 10.39 3.15 -43.40
C THR A 14 11.34 2.10 -43.97
N SER A 15 10.78 0.97 -44.43
CA SER A 15 11.52 0.01 -45.24
C SER A 15 11.96 0.69 -46.55
N SER A 16 13.27 0.80 -46.71
CA SER A 16 13.97 1.29 -47.88
C SER A 16 13.47 0.66 -49.17
N ALA A 17 13.24 1.52 -50.17
CA ALA A 17 12.95 1.12 -51.54
C ALA A 17 14.15 0.37 -52.16
N GLN A 18 13.93 -0.85 -52.60
CA GLN A 18 14.77 -1.53 -53.59
C GLN A 18 13.85 -2.24 -54.59
N ARG A 19 13.83 -1.77 -55.85
CA ARG A 19 13.20 -2.46 -56.98
C ARG A 19 14.12 -3.60 -57.44
N ALA A 20 13.56 -4.79 -57.73
CA ALA A 20 13.65 -5.45 -59.05
C ALA A 20 13.06 -6.88 -59.04
N ALA A 21 12.46 -7.21 -60.19
CA ALA A 21 12.11 -8.54 -60.72
C ALA A 21 10.82 -9.21 -60.21
N ALA A 22 9.87 -9.35 -61.14
CA ALA A 22 8.64 -10.11 -61.01
C ALA A 22 8.89 -11.60 -61.30
N THR A 23 8.33 -12.45 -60.44
CA THR A 23 7.93 -13.82 -60.77
C THR A 23 6.49 -13.98 -60.26
N ASP A 24 5.57 -14.27 -61.18
CA ASP A 24 4.18 -14.63 -60.90
C ASP A 24 4.09 -15.98 -60.17
N ASP A 25 3.00 -16.12 -59.41
CA ASP A 25 2.47 -17.31 -58.72
C ASP A 25 3.21 -17.81 -57.46
N ASP A 26 2.84 -17.21 -56.33
CA ASP A 26 2.47 -17.92 -55.09
C ASP A 26 1.60 -16.99 -54.22
N ASP A 27 0.32 -16.91 -54.61
CA ASP A 27 -0.78 -16.31 -53.86
C ASP A 27 -0.99 -17.02 -52.50
N ALA A 28 -0.28 -16.60 -51.43
CA ALA A 28 -0.69 -16.77 -50.02
C ALA A 28 0.30 -16.16 -49.00
N ILE A 29 0.89 -14.98 -49.25
CA ILE A 29 1.74 -14.31 -48.23
C ILE A 29 0.94 -13.42 -47.27
N TRP A 30 -0.35 -13.22 -47.54
CA TRP A 30 -1.27 -12.74 -46.52
C TRP A 30 -1.81 -13.98 -45.84
N ALA A 31 -1.19 -14.32 -44.70
CA ALA A 31 -1.73 -15.27 -43.76
C ALA A 31 -3.26 -15.11 -43.74
N SER A 32 -3.94 -16.25 -43.85
CA SER A 32 -5.37 -16.38 -43.63
C SER A 32 -5.83 -15.39 -42.58
N ASP A 33 -7.02 -14.85 -42.78
CA ASP A 33 -7.86 -14.12 -41.82
C ASP A 33 -7.92 -14.87 -40.48
N ASP A 34 -6.80 -14.85 -39.74
CA ASP A 34 -6.66 -15.22 -38.35
C ASP A 34 -7.32 -14.05 -37.64
N GLU A 35 -8.64 -14.21 -37.47
CA GLU A 35 -9.56 -13.34 -36.78
C GLU A 35 -8.83 -12.26 -35.96
N ILE A 36 -8.68 -11.07 -36.56
CA ILE A 36 -8.09 -9.93 -35.85
C ILE A 36 -9.05 -9.65 -34.70
N ASP A 37 -8.68 -10.08 -33.50
CA ASP A 37 -9.46 -9.85 -32.30
C ASP A 37 -9.52 -8.34 -32.03
N THR A 38 -10.60 -7.72 -32.53
CA THR A 38 -10.88 -6.29 -32.38
C THR A 38 -10.94 -5.84 -30.91
N TYR A 39 -11.03 -6.80 -29.98
CA TYR A 39 -11.06 -6.57 -28.55
C TYR A 39 -9.75 -6.91 -27.85
N ALA A 40 -8.69 -7.31 -28.56
CA ALA A 40 -7.41 -7.68 -27.95
C ALA A 40 -6.85 -6.58 -27.03
N ASP A 41 -6.98 -5.31 -27.41
CA ASP A 41 -6.53 -4.19 -26.58
C ASP A 41 -7.44 -3.95 -25.36
N LEU A 42 -8.75 -4.19 -25.51
CA LEU A 42 -9.70 -4.17 -24.39
C LEU A 42 -9.38 -5.30 -23.39
N HIS A 43 -9.10 -6.51 -23.89
CA HIS A 43 -8.71 -7.66 -23.07
C HIS A 43 -7.41 -7.39 -22.32
N ARG A 44 -6.39 -6.83 -22.98
CA ARG A 44 -5.13 -6.42 -22.33
C ARG A 44 -5.38 -5.36 -21.26
N ALA A 45 -6.22 -4.37 -21.55
CA ALA A 45 -6.57 -3.33 -20.57
C ALA A 45 -7.27 -3.92 -19.35
N HIS A 46 -8.24 -4.82 -19.53
CA HIS A 46 -8.95 -5.48 -18.43
C HIS A 46 -8.03 -6.39 -17.60
N VAL A 47 -7.16 -7.17 -18.25
CA VAL A 47 -6.19 -8.03 -17.54
C VAL A 47 -5.21 -7.19 -16.73
N THR A 48 -4.68 -6.12 -17.32
CA THR A 48 -3.75 -5.21 -16.64
C THR A 48 -4.45 -4.52 -15.46
N GLN A 49 -5.68 -4.06 -15.67
CA GLN A 49 -6.49 -3.43 -14.63
C GLN A 49 -6.78 -4.40 -13.49
N GLY A 50 -7.19 -5.64 -13.79
CA GLY A 50 -7.50 -6.65 -12.79
C GLY A 50 -6.27 -7.11 -11.99
N TYR A 51 -5.10 -7.18 -12.64
CA TYR A 51 -3.84 -7.45 -11.94
C TYR A 51 -3.45 -6.33 -10.97
N ILE A 52 -3.54 -5.07 -11.42
CA ILE A 52 -3.28 -3.91 -10.56
C ILE A 52 -4.26 -3.88 -9.39
N ASP A 53 -5.55 -4.06 -9.67
CA ASP A 53 -6.61 -4.08 -8.66
C ASP A 53 -6.40 -5.19 -7.63
N GLY A 54 -6.01 -6.38 -8.08
CA GLY A 54 -5.68 -7.50 -7.19
C GLY A 54 -4.49 -7.19 -6.27
N ILE A 55 -3.44 -6.54 -6.78
CA ILE A 55 -2.30 -6.11 -5.94
C ILE A 55 -2.75 -5.05 -4.93
N THR A 56 -3.50 -4.03 -5.35
CA THR A 56 -3.94 -2.96 -4.47
C THR A 56 -4.86 -3.50 -3.37
N GLN A 57 -5.79 -4.39 -3.74
CA GLN A 57 -6.69 -5.03 -2.79
C GLN A 57 -5.93 -5.90 -1.77
N ALA A 58 -4.92 -6.66 -2.21
CA ALA A 58 -4.12 -7.48 -1.32
C ALA A 58 -3.31 -6.63 -0.32
N GLN A 59 -2.74 -5.50 -0.78
CA GLN A 59 -2.01 -4.57 0.08
C GLN A 59 -2.93 -3.90 1.10
N GLU A 60 -4.10 -3.43 0.66
CA GLU A 60 -5.09 -2.80 1.53
C GLU A 60 -5.63 -3.79 2.58
N ALA A 61 -5.95 -5.02 2.18
CA ALA A 61 -6.40 -6.07 3.09
C ALA A 61 -5.34 -6.40 4.16
N GLY A 62 -4.07 -6.46 3.77
CA GLY A 62 -2.96 -6.68 4.71
C GLY A 62 -2.79 -5.52 5.70
N LEU A 63 -2.86 -4.28 5.21
CA LEU A 63 -2.77 -3.08 6.04
C LEU A 63 -3.93 -3.00 7.04
N GLN A 64 -5.17 -3.19 6.56
CA GLN A 64 -6.36 -3.11 7.41
C GLN A 64 -6.34 -4.20 8.48
N LYS A 65 -5.95 -5.42 8.12
CA LYS A 65 -5.81 -6.52 9.08
C LYS A 65 -4.82 -6.19 10.19
N GLY A 66 -3.64 -5.67 9.83
CA GLY A 66 -2.64 -5.25 10.82
C GLY A 66 -3.13 -4.10 11.70
N PHE A 67 -3.89 -3.17 11.13
CA PHE A 67 -4.51 -2.09 11.89
C PHE A 67 -5.56 -2.60 12.87
N ASP A 68 -6.48 -3.46 12.42
CA ASP A 68 -7.54 -4.02 13.25
C ASP A 68 -6.99 -4.85 14.40
N GLU A 69 -5.86 -5.55 14.18
CA GLU A 69 -5.14 -6.28 15.22
C GLU A 69 -4.46 -5.33 16.21
N GLY A 70 -3.73 -4.31 15.75
CA GLY A 70 -2.92 -3.44 16.61
C GLY A 70 -3.67 -2.28 17.31
N PHE A 71 -4.68 -1.71 16.65
CA PHE A 71 -5.44 -0.57 17.15
C PHE A 71 -6.07 -0.77 18.55
N PRO A 72 -6.76 -1.88 18.86
CA PRO A 72 -7.36 -2.07 20.18
C PRO A 72 -6.32 -2.08 21.32
N TYR A 73 -5.12 -2.64 21.08
CA TYR A 73 -4.05 -2.64 22.08
C TYR A 73 -3.52 -1.22 22.34
N GLY A 74 -3.26 -0.46 21.27
CA GLY A 74 -2.83 0.94 21.39
C GLY A 74 -3.89 1.81 22.08
N ALA A 75 -5.17 1.60 21.77
CA ALA A 75 -6.27 2.29 22.43
C ALA A 75 -6.35 1.97 23.93
N ALA A 76 -6.21 0.70 24.31
CA ALA A 76 -6.20 0.29 25.71
C ALA A 76 -5.04 0.93 26.48
N LEU A 77 -3.84 0.98 25.88
CA LEU A 77 -2.67 1.64 26.46
C LEU A 77 -2.88 3.15 26.62
N GLY A 78 -3.40 3.81 25.58
CA GLY A 78 -3.75 5.23 25.62
C GLY A 78 -4.76 5.55 26.72
N CYS A 79 -5.76 4.68 26.94
CA CYS A 79 -6.69 4.82 28.06
C CYS A 79 -6.00 4.68 29.42
N ARG A 80 -5.02 3.78 29.59
CA ARG A 80 -4.25 3.65 30.84
C ARG A 80 -3.44 4.91 31.11
N VAL A 81 -2.69 5.40 30.13
CA VAL A 81 -1.94 6.66 30.23
C VAL A 81 -2.86 7.84 30.55
N GLY A 82 -4.00 7.94 29.87
CA GLY A 82 -4.99 8.99 30.13
C GLY A 82 -5.52 8.96 31.57
N ARG A 83 -5.75 7.78 32.15
CA ARG A 83 -6.18 7.64 33.56
C ARG A 83 -5.09 8.09 34.53
N ILE A 84 -3.83 7.77 34.27
CA ILE A 84 -2.69 8.20 35.06
C ILE A 84 -2.61 9.74 35.06
N LEU A 85 -2.62 10.34 33.87
CA LEU A 85 -2.57 11.80 33.71
C LEU A 85 -3.78 12.49 34.35
N ALA A 86 -4.98 11.90 34.26
CA ALA A 86 -6.18 12.46 34.89
C ALA A 86 -6.08 12.46 36.42
N LYS A 87 -5.46 11.44 37.03
CA LYS A 87 -5.26 11.38 38.49
C LYS A 87 -4.17 12.33 38.98
N LEU A 88 -3.12 12.54 38.18
CA LEU A 88 -2.03 13.49 38.48
C LEU A 88 -2.40 14.94 38.14
N TYR A 89 -3.57 15.18 37.55
CA TYR A 89 -3.96 16.53 37.15
C TYR A 89 -4.03 17.48 38.37
N GLY A 90 -3.20 18.52 38.36
CA GLY A 90 -3.10 19.49 39.45
C GLY A 90 -1.99 19.22 40.46
N THR A 91 -1.22 18.15 40.30
CA THR A 91 0.00 17.89 41.09
C THR A 91 1.25 18.38 40.33
N PRO A 92 2.37 18.69 41.02
CA PRO A 92 3.59 19.15 40.36
C PRO A 92 4.24 18.06 39.47
N GLU A 93 3.94 16.79 39.71
CA GLU A 93 4.43 15.65 38.94
C GLU A 93 3.73 15.51 37.57
N PHE A 94 2.62 16.23 37.34
CA PHE A 94 1.87 16.18 36.10
C PHE A 94 2.72 16.51 34.86
N ASP A 95 3.55 17.55 34.96
CA ASP A 95 4.38 18.01 33.85
C ASP A 95 5.51 17.03 33.52
N GLU A 96 6.00 16.29 34.52
CA GLU A 96 7.00 15.23 34.34
C GLU A 96 6.37 13.99 33.70
N ALA A 97 5.25 13.54 34.26
CA ALA A 97 4.48 12.41 33.71
C ALA A 97 4.06 12.66 32.27
N LYS A 98 3.65 13.89 31.91
CA LYS A 98 3.28 14.24 30.53
C LYS A 98 4.46 14.16 29.56
N LYS A 99 5.68 14.47 30.00
CA LYS A 99 6.89 14.35 29.17
C LYS A 99 7.29 12.89 29.00
N GLU A 100 7.28 12.11 30.08
CA GLU A 100 7.67 10.70 30.05
C GLU A 100 6.65 9.82 29.29
N LEU A 101 5.35 10.08 29.48
CA LEU A 101 4.25 9.31 28.89
C LEU A 101 3.79 9.85 27.52
N ASN A 102 4.67 10.60 26.82
CA ASN A 102 4.39 11.01 25.45
C ASN A 102 4.23 9.77 24.54
N VAL A 103 3.36 9.87 23.54
CA VAL A 103 3.12 8.86 22.50
C VAL A 103 4.42 8.35 21.89
N SER A 104 5.39 9.22 21.61
CA SER A 104 6.68 8.80 21.02
C SER A 104 7.56 7.97 21.97
N SER A 105 7.41 8.18 23.28
CA SER A 105 8.12 7.43 24.32
C SER A 105 7.42 6.10 24.59
N VAL A 106 6.09 6.15 24.73
CA VAL A 106 5.25 4.99 25.05
C VAL A 106 5.20 4.00 23.87
N LEU A 107 5.15 4.46 22.64
CA LEU A 107 5.12 3.61 21.45
C LEU A 107 6.51 3.46 20.80
N SER A 108 7.59 3.61 21.58
CA SER A 108 8.94 3.36 21.08
C SER A 108 9.15 1.88 20.76
N LYS A 109 9.99 1.60 19.76
CA LYS A 109 10.29 0.23 19.29
C LYS A 109 10.86 -0.66 20.40
N ASP A 110 11.52 -0.06 21.39
CA ASP A 110 12.17 -0.77 22.50
C ASP A 110 11.19 -1.50 23.42
N HIS A 111 9.92 -1.09 23.41
CA HIS A 111 8.86 -1.67 24.23
C HIS A 111 8.05 -2.77 23.50
N PHE A 112 8.41 -3.08 22.25
CA PHE A 112 7.78 -4.12 21.46
C PHE A 112 8.74 -5.31 21.29
N ASP A 113 8.20 -6.52 21.42
CA ASP A 113 8.96 -7.73 21.10
C ASP A 113 9.04 -7.97 19.58
N GLU A 114 9.76 -9.02 19.18
CA GLU A 114 9.93 -9.41 17.77
C GLU A 114 8.58 -9.69 17.08
N SER A 115 7.55 -10.06 17.85
CA SER A 115 6.18 -10.27 17.38
C SER A 115 5.31 -9.01 17.42
N LEU A 116 5.88 -7.83 17.68
CA LEU A 116 5.17 -6.55 17.83
C LEU A 116 4.12 -6.55 18.95
N ASN A 117 4.22 -7.47 19.91
CA ASN A 117 3.37 -7.51 21.07
C ASN A 117 3.90 -6.58 22.16
N GLN A 118 2.98 -5.91 22.83
CA GLN A 118 3.26 -5.01 23.95
C GLN A 118 2.77 -5.66 25.24
N GLN A 119 3.48 -6.68 25.72
CA GLN A 119 3.01 -7.47 26.87
C GLN A 119 3.08 -6.70 28.20
N ARG A 120 4.10 -5.86 28.39
CA ARG A 120 4.28 -5.04 29.60
C ARG A 120 4.98 -3.74 29.27
N HIS A 121 4.48 -2.64 29.85
CA HIS A 121 5.06 -1.31 29.65
C HIS A 121 5.61 -0.81 30.98
N SER A 122 6.93 -0.87 31.13
CA SER A 122 7.62 -0.59 32.39
C SER A 122 7.40 0.84 32.89
N LEU A 123 7.30 1.81 31.98
CA LEU A 123 7.03 3.20 32.33
C LEU A 123 5.61 3.36 32.88
N VAL A 124 4.62 2.79 32.19
CA VAL A 124 3.22 2.86 32.62
C VAL A 124 3.04 2.16 33.97
N GLU A 125 3.66 0.99 34.17
CA GLU A 125 3.61 0.26 35.45
C GLU A 125 4.25 1.05 36.61
N ARG A 126 5.36 1.75 36.36
CA ARG A 126 6.00 2.63 37.35
C ARG A 126 5.04 3.73 37.81
N TRP A 127 4.36 4.39 36.87
CA TRP A 127 3.43 5.48 37.17
C TRP A 127 2.09 4.97 37.74
N GLU A 128 1.63 3.78 37.35
CA GLU A 128 0.47 3.13 37.97
C GLU A 128 0.77 2.80 39.44
N ALA A 129 1.95 2.26 39.74
CA ALA A 129 2.38 1.97 41.11
C ALA A 129 2.58 3.23 41.98
N PHE A 130 2.89 4.37 41.36
CA PHE A 130 3.00 5.64 42.09
C PHE A 130 1.64 6.19 42.54
N ILE A 131 0.57 5.90 41.78
CA ILE A 131 -0.77 6.42 42.05
C ILE A 131 -1.62 5.46 42.90
N GLN A 132 -1.25 4.17 42.92
CA GLN A 132 -1.98 3.11 43.61
C GLN A 132 -1.59 3.00 45.07
#